data_AF-A0A383A9X0-F1
#
_entry.id   AF-A0A383A9X0-F1
#
_cell.length_a   1.000
_cell.length_b   1.000
_cell.length_c   1.000
_cell.angle_alpha   90.00
_cell.angle_beta   90.00
_cell.angle_gamma   90.00
#
_symmetry.space_group_name_H-M   'P 1'
#
loop_
_entity.id
_entity.type
_entity.pdbx_description
1 polymer ?
#
loop_
_entity_poly.entity_id
_entity_poly.type
_entity_poly.pdbx_seq_one_letter_code
_entity_poly.pdbx_strand_id
1 'polypeptide(L)'
;VTTYLDRILAAHRETASLDGRSLEDLLDSARSGEDPRGFMRALVGGTPDEIAVIAEVKRRSPSRGDLDTGLDPAVVAVQYATGGAACLSVLTDESFFGGSAGDLRA
;
A
#
# COMPACT_ATOMS: atom_id res chain seq x y z
N VAL A 1 2.29 6.17 28.40
CA VAL A 1 3.41 5.51 27.66
C VAL A 1 3.11 5.67 26.19
N THR A 2 4.03 6.27 25.42
CA THR A 2 3.87 6.45 23.97
C THR A 2 3.98 5.11 23.24
N THR A 3 3.05 4.82 22.33
CA THR A 3 3.01 3.60 21.52
C THR A 3 3.74 3.76 20.19
N TYR A 4 3.96 2.66 19.45
CA TYR A 4 4.49 2.77 18.08
C TYR A 4 3.52 3.50 17.16
N LEU A 5 2.21 3.31 17.34
CA LEU A 5 1.18 3.97 16.56
C LEU A 5 1.21 5.49 16.78
N ASP A 6 1.41 5.94 18.01
CA ASP A 6 1.53 7.37 18.32
C ASP A 6 2.69 8.02 17.54
N ARG A 7 3.82 7.31 17.40
CA ARG A 7 4.98 7.79 16.63
C ARG A 7 4.70 7.84 15.12
N ILE A 8 4.03 6.82 14.58
CA ILE A 8 3.62 6.78 13.16
C ILE A 8 2.67 7.95 12.87
N LEU A 9 1.66 8.14 13.70
CA LEU A 9 0.69 9.23 13.54
C LEU A 9 1.34 10.61 13.64
N ALA A 10 2.26 10.82 14.58
CA ALA A 10 2.98 12.08 14.71
C ALA A 10 3.80 12.40 13.44
N ALA A 11 4.56 11.41 12.93
CA ALA A 11 5.36 11.58 11.73
C ALA A 11 4.53 11.84 10.47
N HIS A 12 3.41 11.13 10.28
CA HIS A 12 2.50 11.36 9.16
C HIS A 12 1.83 12.74 9.22
N ARG A 13 1.45 13.21 10.41
CA ARG A 13 0.90 14.56 10.59
C ARG A 13 1.92 15.65 10.27
N GLU A 14 3.16 15.48 10.72
CA GLU A 14 4.26 16.40 10.38
C GLU A 14 4.49 16.43 8.87
N THR A 15 4.63 15.25 8.23
CA THR A 15 4.81 15.12 6.78
C THR A 15 3.66 15.79 6.02
N ALA A 16 2.42 15.54 6.41
CA ALA A 16 1.25 16.15 5.78
C ALA A 16 1.20 17.68 6.00
N SER A 17 1.65 18.19 7.15
CA SER A 17 1.71 19.64 7.40
C SER A 17 2.75 20.37 6.56
N LEU A 18 3.76 19.65 6.09
CA LEU A 18 4.83 20.15 5.22
C LEU A 18 4.53 19.92 3.73
N ASP A 19 3.41 19.26 3.40
CA ASP A 19 3.02 19.00 2.02
C ASP A 19 2.51 20.29 1.35
N GLY A 20 3.38 20.87 0.53
CA GLY A 20 3.08 22.10 -0.23
C GLY A 20 2.45 21.86 -1.60
N ARG A 21 2.07 20.63 -1.95
CA ARG A 21 1.47 20.34 -3.26
C ARG A 21 0.11 21.04 -3.40
N SER A 22 -0.18 21.56 -4.59
CA SER A 22 -1.47 22.17 -4.89
C SER A 22 -2.57 21.11 -4.88
N LEU A 23 -3.64 21.36 -4.12
CA LEU A 23 -4.81 20.48 -4.12
C LEU A 23 -5.45 20.40 -5.52
N GLU A 24 -5.46 21.52 -6.25
CA GLU A 24 -6.00 21.57 -7.61
C GLU A 24 -5.20 20.64 -8.55
N ASP A 25 -3.87 20.77 -8.56
CA ASP A 25 -3.00 19.92 -9.37
C ASP A 25 -3.14 18.43 -9.00
N LEU A 26 -3.31 18.12 -7.71
CA LEU A 26 -3.53 16.76 -7.24
C LEU A 26 -4.88 16.19 -7.72
N LEU A 27 -5.95 16.98 -7.68
CA LEU A 27 -7.26 16.58 -8.17
C LEU A 27 -7.24 16.37 -9.68
N ASP A 28 -6.58 17.25 -10.43
CA ASP A 28 -6.48 17.13 -11.88
C ASP A 28 -5.62 15.93 -12.29
N SER A 29 -4.50 15.71 -11.59
CA SER A 29 -3.71 14.50 -11.75
C SER A 29 -4.54 13.23 -11.50
N ALA A 30 -5.31 13.20 -10.41
CA ALA A 30 -6.16 12.06 -10.07
C ALA A 30 -7.26 11.82 -11.11
N ARG A 31 -7.87 12.88 -11.66
CA ARG A 31 -8.90 12.78 -12.71
C ARG A 31 -8.35 12.32 -14.05
N SER A 32 -7.08 12.64 -14.33
CA SER A 32 -6.40 12.25 -15.57
C SER A 32 -5.83 10.82 -15.54
N GLY A 33 -5.85 10.17 -14.37
CA GLY A 33 -5.34 8.81 -14.18
C GLY A 33 -6.23 7.72 -14.79
N GLU A 34 -5.77 6.48 -14.68
CA GLU A 34 -6.56 5.31 -15.08
C GLU A 34 -7.78 5.12 -14.17
N ASP A 35 -8.85 4.57 -14.74
CA ASP A 35 -10.03 4.20 -13.97
C ASP A 35 -9.67 3.19 -12.86
N PRO A 36 -10.23 3.32 -11.64
CA PRO A 36 -10.01 2.37 -10.57
C PRO A 36 -10.42 0.95 -10.97
N ARG A 37 -9.55 -0.04 -10.73
CA ARG A 37 -9.77 -1.45 -11.09
C ARG A 37 -10.96 -2.11 -10.39
N GLY A 38 -11.43 -1.51 -9.29
CA GLY A 38 -12.59 -1.97 -8.51
C GLY A 38 -12.23 -2.96 -7.41
N PHE A 39 -11.51 -2.49 -6.38
CA PHE A 39 -11.05 -3.30 -5.23
C PHE A 39 -12.20 -4.06 -4.55
N MET A 40 -13.29 -3.37 -4.20
CA MET A 40 -14.46 -4.00 -3.59
C MET A 40 -15.10 -5.07 -4.49
N ARG A 41 -15.20 -4.79 -5.80
CA ARG A 41 -15.74 -5.75 -6.77
C ARG A 41 -14.92 -7.02 -6.83
N ALA A 42 -13.59 -6.93 -6.77
CA ALA A 42 -12.71 -8.09 -6.75
C ALA A 42 -12.88 -8.93 -5.46
N LEU A 43 -13.14 -8.28 -4.32
CA LEU A 43 -13.33 -8.98 -3.06
C LEU A 43 -14.69 -9.68 -2.93
N VAL A 44 -15.75 -9.12 -3.51
CA VAL A 44 -17.13 -9.67 -3.37
C VAL A 44 -17.63 -10.39 -4.61
N GLY A 45 -16.87 -10.38 -5.70
CA GLY A 45 -17.26 -10.95 -6.99
C GLY A 45 -17.04 -12.46 -7.13
N GLY A 46 -16.35 -13.09 -6.18
CA GLY A 46 -16.09 -14.53 -6.16
C GLY A 46 -17.32 -15.35 -5.78
N THR A 47 -17.18 -16.68 -5.83
CA THR A 47 -18.25 -17.58 -5.35
C THR A 47 -18.28 -17.64 -3.81
N PRO A 48 -19.41 -18.03 -3.17
CA PRO A 48 -19.50 -18.12 -1.71
C PRO A 48 -18.46 -19.02 -1.05
N ASP A 49 -17.94 -20.01 -1.78
CA ASP A 49 -16.93 -20.96 -1.30
C ASP A 49 -15.49 -20.51 -1.59
N GLU A 50 -15.32 -19.36 -2.27
CA GLU A 50 -14.02 -18.81 -2.66
C GLU A 50 -13.51 -17.81 -1.61
N ILE A 51 -12.26 -17.98 -1.18
CA ILE A 51 -11.61 -17.07 -0.24
C ILE A 51 -10.98 -15.90 -1.02
N ALA A 52 -11.49 -14.69 -0.81
CA ALA A 52 -10.87 -13.49 -1.35
C ALA A 52 -9.67 -13.04 -0.48
N VAL A 53 -8.46 -13.12 -1.04
CA VAL A 53 -7.22 -12.75 -0.35
C VAL A 53 -6.74 -11.36 -0.79
N ILE A 54 -6.47 -10.48 0.18
CA ILE A 54 -5.66 -9.28 -0.02
C ILE A 54 -4.22 -9.63 0.36
N ALA A 55 -3.34 -9.76 -0.63
CA ALA A 55 -1.94 -10.07 -0.38
C ALA A 55 -1.12 -8.79 -0.20
N GLU A 56 -0.27 -8.74 0.84
CA GLU A 56 0.44 -7.52 1.22
C GLU A 56 1.93 -7.56 0.85
N VAL A 57 2.38 -6.56 0.10
CA VAL A 57 3.79 -6.31 -0.22
C VAL A 57 4.40 -5.44 0.89
N LYS A 58 5.25 -6.04 1.73
CA LYS A 58 5.82 -5.38 2.92
C LYS A 58 7.24 -5.85 3.23
N ARG A 59 8.20 -4.92 3.30
CA ARG A 59 9.61 -5.21 3.60
C ARG A 59 9.93 -5.31 5.08
N ARG A 60 9.28 -4.49 5.92
CA ARG A 60 9.52 -4.44 7.36
C ARG A 60 8.27 -4.05 8.13
N SER A 61 8.27 -4.28 9.44
CA SER A 61 7.22 -3.78 10.33
C SER A 61 7.80 -3.31 11.66
N PRO A 62 7.18 -2.32 12.34
CA PRO A 62 7.63 -1.87 13.66
C PRO A 62 7.64 -2.97 14.74
N SER A 63 6.79 -4.00 14.59
CA SER A 63 6.65 -5.08 15.57
C SER A 63 7.59 -6.26 15.32
N ARG A 64 8.05 -6.49 14.08
CA ARG A 64 8.90 -7.64 13.72
C ARG A 64 10.24 -7.27 13.08
N GLY A 65 10.51 -5.98 12.86
CA GLY A 65 11.72 -5.53 12.18
C GLY A 65 11.67 -5.88 10.70
N ASP A 66 12.82 -6.23 10.14
CA ASP A 66 12.96 -6.61 8.74
C ASP A 66 12.31 -7.97 8.46
N LEU A 67 11.48 -8.03 7.43
CA LEU A 67 10.80 -9.24 6.97
C LEU A 67 11.48 -9.78 5.70
N ASP A 68 11.58 -8.91 4.70
CA ASP A 68 12.31 -9.16 3.45
C ASP A 68 12.73 -7.82 2.83
N THR A 69 13.97 -7.40 3.13
CA THR A 69 14.51 -6.13 2.63
C THR A 69 14.97 -6.21 1.18
N GLY A 70 15.14 -7.43 0.64
CA GLY A 70 15.51 -7.68 -0.76
C GLY A 70 14.31 -7.82 -1.69
N LEU A 71 13.09 -7.71 -1.16
CA LEU A 71 11.84 -7.83 -1.91
C LEU A 71 11.78 -6.82 -3.06
N ASP A 72 11.55 -7.36 -4.26
CA ASP A 72 11.15 -6.62 -5.45
C ASP A 72 9.60 -6.56 -5.51
N PRO A 73 9.00 -5.35 -5.48
CA PRO A 73 7.56 -5.18 -5.39
C PRO A 73 6.84 -5.68 -6.64
N ALA A 74 7.43 -5.49 -7.83
CA ALA A 74 6.84 -5.91 -9.10
C ALA A 74 6.83 -7.45 -9.20
N VAL A 75 7.94 -8.08 -8.83
CA VAL A 75 8.06 -9.55 -8.81
C VAL A 75 7.03 -10.15 -7.84
N VAL A 76 6.96 -9.64 -6.61
CA VAL A 76 6.03 -10.17 -5.60
C VAL A 76 4.56 -9.89 -5.97
N ALA A 77 4.26 -8.74 -6.54
CA ALA A 77 2.91 -8.44 -7.03
C ALA A 77 2.46 -9.46 -8.10
N VAL A 78 3.33 -9.80 -9.06
CA VAL A 78 3.05 -10.82 -10.08
C VAL A 78 2.87 -12.19 -9.46
N GLN A 79 3.71 -12.56 -8.49
CA GLN A 79 3.59 -13.83 -7.77
C GLN A 79 2.27 -13.94 -7.01
N TYR A 80 1.85 -12.89 -6.31
CA TYR A 80 0.56 -12.86 -5.61
C TYR A 80 -0.62 -12.92 -6.56
N ALA A 81 -0.60 -12.17 -7.66
CA ALA A 81 -1.64 -12.25 -8.68
C ALA A 81 -1.74 -13.66 -9.29
N THR A 82 -0.59 -14.27 -9.62
CA THR A 82 -0.53 -15.65 -10.14
C THR A 82 -0.99 -16.68 -9.10
N GLY A 83 -0.74 -16.41 -7.81
CA GLY A 83 -1.18 -17.22 -6.68
C GLY A 83 -2.67 -17.09 -6.35
N GLY A 84 -3.43 -16.28 -7.08
CA GLY A 84 -4.87 -16.11 -6.89
C GLY A 84 -5.25 -15.04 -5.87
N ALA A 85 -4.36 -14.09 -5.55
CA ALA A 85 -4.74 -12.94 -4.74
C ALA A 85 -5.82 -12.11 -5.46
N ALA A 86 -6.92 -11.84 -4.77
CA ALA A 86 -8.00 -10.99 -5.29
C ALA A 86 -7.55 -9.53 -5.38
N CYS A 87 -6.71 -9.10 -4.45
CA CYS A 87 -6.24 -7.72 -4.32
C CYS A 87 -4.82 -7.67 -3.77
N LEU A 88 -4.15 -6.54 -4.00
CA LEU A 88 -2.85 -6.23 -3.43
C LEU A 88 -2.97 -5.07 -2.42
N SER A 89 -2.29 -5.20 -1.30
CA SER A 89 -1.94 -4.10 -0.39
C SER A 89 -0.45 -3.82 -0.57
N VAL A 90 -0.06 -2.57 -0.82
CA VAL A 90 1.35 -2.20 -0.97
C VAL A 90 1.65 -1.10 0.04
N LEU A 91 2.59 -1.36 0.94
CA LEU A 91 3.00 -0.34 1.92
C LEU A 91 3.77 0.76 1.20
N THR A 92 3.36 2.00 1.40
CA THR A 92 4.02 3.18 0.81
C THR A 92 4.76 4.03 1.85
N ASP A 93 4.75 3.60 3.11
CA ASP A 93 5.44 4.27 4.21
C ASP A 93 6.91 3.83 4.26
N GLU A 94 7.80 4.78 3.98
CA GLU A 94 9.25 4.58 3.98
C GLU A 94 9.81 4.37 5.39
N SER A 95 9.52 5.31 6.30
CA SER A 95 10.15 5.40 7.62
C SER A 95 9.90 4.20 8.52
N PHE A 96 8.69 3.65 8.50
CA PHE A 96 8.25 2.61 9.42
C PHE A 96 8.16 1.23 8.76
N PHE A 97 7.81 1.18 7.46
CA PHE A 97 7.53 -0.07 6.73
C PHE A 97 8.47 -0.34 5.55
N GLY A 98 9.40 0.57 5.24
CA GLY A 98 10.38 0.37 4.15
C GLY A 98 9.72 0.23 2.77
N GLY A 99 8.52 0.78 2.61
CA GLY A 99 7.80 0.88 1.36
C GLY A 99 8.01 2.22 0.69
N SER A 100 7.33 2.50 -0.41
CA SER A 100 7.41 3.78 -1.12
C SER A 100 6.24 3.95 -2.09
N ALA A 101 5.98 5.18 -2.54
CA ALA A 101 5.02 5.41 -3.63
C ALA A 101 5.48 4.76 -4.97
N GLY A 102 6.79 4.54 -5.14
CA GLY A 102 7.34 3.82 -6.30
C GLY A 102 6.95 2.34 -6.28
N ASP A 103 6.94 1.70 -5.12
CA ASP A 103 6.54 0.29 -4.99
C ASP A 103 5.08 0.04 -5.42
N LEU A 104 4.18 1.02 -5.18
CA LEU A 104 2.78 0.92 -5.62
C LEU A 104 2.63 1.04 -7.14
N ARG A 105 3.58 1.70 -7.83
CA ARG A 105 3.54 1.95 -9.28
C ARG A 105 4.34 0.92 -10.10
N ALA A 106 5.11 0.07 -9.42
CA ALA A 106 6.05 -0.87 -10.02
C ALA A 106 5.35 -1.95 -10.87
#